data_AF-A0A8T1BJG4-F1
#
_entry.id   AF-A0A8T1BJG4-F1
#
_cell.length_a   1.000
_cell.length_b   1.000
_cell.length_c   1.000
_cell.angle_alpha   90.00
_cell.angle_beta   90.00
_cell.angle_gamma   90.00
#
_symmetry.space_group_name_H-M   'P 1'
#
loop_
_entity.id
_entity.type
_entity.pdbx_description
1 polymer ?
#
loop_
_entity_poly.entity_id
_entity_poly.type
_entity_poly.pdbx_seq_one_letter_code
_entity_poly.pdbx_strand_id
1 'polypeptide(L)'
;MVGCTLYSALDLVDGYYQLLMRACDVPLTAVSTPSGMLWEWLVMPQGLSNAPATFNRLVTQLFRPHRAYAQTYFDDIFVHSRADHGKSDVENHVEHLRAVLECMRTNKLYGNLDKCVFGAEEIPFLGCFIGKRGLRADPAKVKAIVERPVPKNQKD
;
A
#
# COMPACT_ATOMS: atom_id res chain seq x y z
N MET A 1 -15.94 0.85 -4.31
CA MET A 1 -15.79 -0.56 -3.88
C MET A 1 -17.11 -1.31 -3.69
N VAL A 2 -18.21 -0.69 -3.22
CA VAL A 2 -19.50 -1.41 -3.11
C VAL A 2 -19.98 -1.88 -4.48
N GLY A 3 -20.31 -3.18 -4.59
CA GLY A 3 -20.76 -3.81 -5.84
C GLY A 3 -19.64 -4.23 -6.80
N CYS A 4 -18.37 -4.21 -6.36
CA CYS A 4 -17.25 -4.79 -7.11
C CYS A 4 -17.13 -6.29 -6.85
N THR A 5 -16.67 -7.01 -7.84
CA THR A 5 -16.63 -8.49 -7.85
C THR A 5 -15.23 -9.04 -7.92
N LEU A 6 -14.28 -8.28 -8.48
CA LEU A 6 -12.86 -8.62 -8.55
C LEU A 6 -12.00 -7.54 -7.91
N TYR A 7 -11.02 -8.00 -7.16
CA TYR A 7 -10.12 -7.18 -6.37
C TYR A 7 -8.68 -7.63 -6.57
N SER A 8 -7.76 -6.67 -6.57
CA SER A 8 -6.33 -6.91 -6.46
C SER A 8 -5.74 -6.00 -5.39
N ALA A 9 -4.77 -6.50 -4.64
CA ALA A 9 -3.97 -5.75 -3.69
C ALA A 9 -2.52 -5.76 -4.18
N LEU A 10 -1.93 -4.59 -4.35
CA LEU A 10 -0.51 -4.44 -4.66
C LEU A 10 0.19 -3.82 -3.46
N ASP A 11 1.30 -4.42 -3.04
CA ASP A 11 2.14 -3.96 -1.94
C ASP A 11 3.44 -3.41 -2.55
N LEU A 12 3.86 -2.20 -2.18
CA LEU A 12 5.11 -1.62 -2.67
C LEU A 12 6.32 -2.14 -1.87
N VAL A 13 7.40 -2.53 -2.56
CA VAL A 13 8.65 -3.02 -1.90
C VAL A 13 9.34 -1.86 -1.20
N ASP A 14 9.47 -1.89 0.12
CA ASP A 14 10.21 -0.89 0.87
C ASP A 14 9.90 0.56 0.43
N GLY A 15 8.62 0.93 0.37
CA GLY A 15 8.11 2.11 -0.34
C GLY A 15 8.91 3.39 -0.12
N TYR A 16 9.36 3.67 1.11
CA TYR A 16 10.15 4.88 1.41
C TYR A 16 11.48 4.93 0.66
N TYR A 17 12.19 3.81 0.53
CA TYR A 17 13.46 3.78 -0.19
C TYR A 17 13.31 3.97 -1.71
N GLN A 18 12.07 3.94 -2.24
CA GLN A 18 11.81 4.26 -3.64
C GLN A 18 11.74 5.77 -3.90
N LEU A 19 11.62 6.59 -2.85
CA LEU A 19 11.47 8.04 -2.98
C LEU A 19 12.81 8.75 -2.80
N LEU A 20 13.19 9.59 -3.77
CA LEU A 20 14.42 10.37 -3.68
C LEU A 20 14.33 11.45 -2.59
N MET A 21 15.40 11.59 -1.82
CA MET A 21 15.57 12.75 -0.94
C MET A 21 15.79 13.99 -1.78
N ARG A 22 15.26 15.12 -1.30
CA ARG A 22 15.59 16.43 -1.86
C ARG A 22 17.08 16.68 -1.64
N ALA A 23 17.80 17.09 -2.68
CA ALA A 23 19.26 17.20 -2.64
C ALA A 23 19.82 18.05 -1.48
N CYS A 24 19.14 19.14 -1.09
CA CYS A 24 19.57 19.96 0.04
C CYS A 24 19.31 19.33 1.42
N ASP A 25 18.44 18.33 1.50
CA ASP A 25 18.07 17.65 2.74
C ASP A 25 18.86 16.35 2.93
N VAL A 26 19.61 15.89 1.91
CA VAL A 26 20.46 14.69 1.98
C VAL A 26 21.46 14.76 3.15
N PRO A 27 22.19 15.86 3.40
CA PRO A 27 23.13 15.93 4.52
C PRO A 27 22.46 15.82 5.91
N LEU A 28 21.15 16.11 6.01
CA LEU A 28 20.40 15.98 7.26
C LEU A 28 20.10 14.52 7.62
N THR A 29 20.32 13.60 6.67
CA THR A 29 20.12 12.16 6.88
C THR A 29 21.42 11.44 7.27
N ALA A 30 22.49 12.19 7.54
CA ALA A 30 23.79 11.61 7.86
C ALA A 30 23.73 10.67 9.08
N VAL A 31 24.25 9.45 8.93
CA VAL A 31 24.40 8.45 9.99
C VAL A 31 25.86 8.04 10.13
N SER A 32 26.32 7.84 11.36
CA SER A 32 27.68 7.36 11.65
C SER A 32 27.71 5.84 11.78
N THR A 33 28.65 5.18 11.12
CA THR A 33 28.93 3.76 11.34
C THR A 33 29.93 3.58 12.50
N PRO A 34 30.05 2.37 13.10
CA PRO A 34 31.06 2.10 14.14
C PRO A 34 32.52 2.35 13.72
N SER A 35 32.79 2.40 12.41
CA SER A 35 34.10 2.78 11.85
C SER A 35 34.38 4.28 11.91
N GLY A 36 33.42 5.11 12.34
CA GLY A 36 33.52 6.57 12.36
C GLY A 36 33.23 7.25 11.01
N MET A 37 32.84 6.49 9.97
CA MET A 37 32.46 7.04 8.67
C MET A 37 31.03 7.58 8.71
N LEU A 38 30.80 8.70 8.04
CA LEU A 38 29.48 9.29 7.83
C LEU A 38 28.92 8.88 6.47
N TRP A 39 27.67 8.45 6.47
CA TRP A 39 26.91 8.08 5.28
C TRP A 39 25.61 8.86 5.23
N GLU A 40 25.22 9.28 4.03
CA GLU A 40 23.99 10.03 3.80
C GLU A 40 23.03 9.20 2.94
N TRP A 41 21.72 9.40 3.14
CA TRP A 41 20.70 8.72 2.38
C TRP A 41 20.28 9.54 1.16
N LEU A 42 20.42 8.97 -0.04
CA LEU A 42 19.94 9.55 -1.29
C LEU A 42 18.45 9.31 -1.54
N VAL A 43 17.89 8.30 -0.88
CA VAL A 43 16.48 7.94 -0.86
C VAL A 43 15.93 8.13 0.54
N MET A 44 14.62 8.26 0.69
CA MET A 44 13.99 8.54 1.97
C MET A 44 14.18 7.35 2.93
N PRO A 45 14.95 7.52 4.03
CA PRO A 45 15.15 6.44 4.97
C PRO A 45 13.93 6.20 5.85
N GLN A 46 13.82 4.98 6.36
CA GLN A 46 12.91 4.69 7.46
C GLN A 46 13.29 5.48 8.72
N GLY A 47 12.29 5.80 9.54
CA GLY A 47 12.47 6.51 10.81
C GLY A 47 12.33 8.03 10.73
N LEU A 48 12.26 8.65 9.54
CA LEU A 48 11.93 10.07 9.43
C LEU A 48 10.46 10.32 9.80
N SER A 49 10.20 11.29 10.68
CA SER A 49 8.84 11.57 11.20
C SER A 49 7.82 11.88 10.10
N ASN A 50 8.26 12.48 8.99
CA ASN A 50 7.40 12.88 7.87
C ASN A 50 7.46 11.92 6.67
N ALA A 51 8.20 10.82 6.75
CA ALA A 51 8.27 9.85 5.65
C ALA A 51 6.89 9.28 5.27
N PRO A 52 6.04 8.82 6.23
CA PRO A 52 4.73 8.27 5.88
C PRO A 52 3.83 9.30 5.17
N ALA A 53 3.76 10.53 5.69
CA ALA A 53 2.93 11.58 5.10
C ALA A 53 3.40 11.98 3.70
N THR A 54 4.72 12.06 3.49
CA THR A 54 5.29 12.41 2.18
C THR A 54 5.04 11.31 1.16
N PHE A 55 5.24 10.06 1.55
CA PHE A 55 4.99 8.90 0.70
C PHE A 55 3.51 8.76 0.32
N ASN A 56 2.61 8.84 1.31
CA ASN A 56 1.17 8.77 1.05
C ASN A 56 0.69 9.89 0.13
N ARG A 57 1.25 11.10 0.26
CA ARG A 57 0.95 12.22 -0.65
C ARG A 57 1.38 11.90 -2.08
N LEU A 58 2.57 11.32 -2.28
CA LEU A 58 3.05 10.92 -3.60
C LEU A 58 2.13 9.87 -4.23
N VAL A 59 1.89 8.75 -3.55
CA VAL A 59 1.06 7.66 -4.06
C VAL A 59 -0.36 8.15 -4.36
N THR A 60 -0.97 8.92 -3.45
CA THR A 60 -2.30 9.51 -3.66
C THR A 60 -2.36 10.39 -4.91
N GLN A 61 -1.33 11.22 -5.16
CA GLN A 61 -1.29 12.09 -6.33
C GLN A 61 -1.11 11.30 -7.64
N LEU A 62 -0.21 10.31 -7.64
CA LEU A 62 0.07 9.48 -8.82
C LEU A 62 -1.16 8.66 -9.25
N PHE A 63 -1.90 8.10 -8.29
CA PHE A 63 -3.09 7.30 -8.57
C PHE A 63 -4.39 8.11 -8.63
N ARG A 64 -4.35 9.44 -8.43
CA ARG A 64 -5.51 10.32 -8.54
C ARG A 64 -6.29 10.16 -9.86
N PRO A 65 -5.66 10.00 -11.04
CA PRO A 65 -6.37 9.74 -12.30
C PRO A 65 -7.12 8.41 -12.31
N HIS A 66 -6.67 7.44 -11.51
CA HIS A 66 -7.20 6.08 -11.43
C HIS A 66 -8.14 5.87 -10.23
N ARG A 67 -8.46 6.93 -9.47
CA ARG A 67 -9.24 6.87 -8.21
C ARG A 67 -10.62 6.20 -8.30
N ALA A 68 -11.16 6.07 -9.52
CA ALA A 68 -12.45 5.41 -9.76
C ALA A 68 -12.38 3.90 -9.49
N TYR A 69 -11.21 3.28 -9.65
CA TYR A 69 -10.98 1.85 -9.50
C TYR A 69 -9.72 1.49 -8.71
N ALA A 70 -8.83 2.43 -8.43
CA ALA A 70 -7.62 2.25 -7.62
C ALA A 70 -7.69 3.13 -6.37
N GLN A 71 -7.80 2.52 -5.19
CA GLN A 71 -7.66 3.20 -3.91
C GLN A 71 -6.26 2.95 -3.36
N THR A 72 -5.72 3.93 -2.63
CA THR A 72 -4.35 3.84 -2.12
C THR A 72 -4.31 4.19 -0.65
N TYR A 73 -3.43 3.54 0.09
CA TYR A 73 -3.17 3.83 1.50
C TYR A 73 -1.73 3.48 1.83
N PHE A 74 -0.87 4.50 1.97
CA PHE A 74 0.58 4.31 2.08
C PHE A 74 1.12 3.36 0.99
N ASP A 75 1.67 2.21 1.39
CA ASP A 75 2.30 1.22 0.51
C ASP A 75 1.30 0.30 -0.20
N ASP A 76 0.03 0.33 0.21
CA ASP A 76 -1.03 -0.51 -0.37
C ASP A 76 -1.77 0.20 -1.52
N ILE A 77 -1.90 -0.49 -2.65
CA ILE A 77 -2.73 -0.09 -3.78
C ILE A 77 -3.81 -1.16 -4.01
N PHE A 78 -5.07 -0.77 -3.86
CA PHE A 78 -6.22 -1.65 -3.99
C PHE A 78 -6.98 -1.36 -5.27
N VAL A 79 -6.96 -2.31 -6.19
CA VAL A 79 -7.67 -2.21 -7.46
C VAL A 79 -8.97 -3.01 -7.38
N HIS A 80 -10.08 -2.40 -7.77
CA HIS A 80 -11.40 -3.03 -7.77
C HIS A 80 -12.12 -2.83 -9.09
N SER A 81 -12.79 -3.88 -9.57
CA SER A 81 -13.52 -3.85 -10.83
C SER A 81 -14.87 -4.52 -10.73
N ARG A 82 -15.74 -4.15 -11.67
CA ARG A 82 -17.03 -4.76 -11.95
C ARG A 82 -17.30 -4.69 -13.45
N ALA A 83 -18.23 -5.49 -13.94
CA ALA A 83 -18.74 -5.44 -15.28
C ALA A 83 -19.34 -4.06 -15.54
N ASP A 84 -18.98 -3.50 -16.69
CA ASP A 84 -19.38 -2.17 -17.12
C ASP A 84 -19.24 -2.07 -18.63
N HIS A 85 -20.08 -1.27 -19.28
CA HIS A 85 -20.03 -1.00 -20.72
C HIS A 85 -19.95 -2.26 -21.61
N GLY A 86 -20.62 -3.35 -21.21
CA GLY A 86 -20.66 -4.61 -21.96
C GLY A 86 -19.41 -5.50 -21.81
N LYS A 87 -18.44 -5.09 -20.98
CA LYS A 87 -17.26 -5.89 -20.63
C LYS A 87 -17.52 -6.70 -19.37
N SER A 88 -16.96 -7.91 -19.32
CA SER A 88 -16.96 -8.75 -18.14
C SER A 88 -16.13 -8.15 -17.00
N ASP A 89 -16.35 -8.65 -15.78
CA ASP A 89 -15.57 -8.26 -14.60
C ASP A 89 -14.05 -8.40 -14.85
N VAL A 90 -13.66 -9.51 -15.49
CA VAL A 90 -12.26 -9.86 -15.76
C VAL A 90 -11.64 -8.90 -16.77
N GLU A 91 -12.33 -8.63 -17.88
CA GLU A 91 -11.82 -7.74 -18.93
C GLU A 91 -11.58 -6.32 -18.38
N ASN A 92 -12.56 -5.79 -17.63
CA ASN A 92 -12.40 -4.49 -16.96
C ASN A 92 -11.26 -4.53 -15.92
N HIS A 93 -11.10 -5.62 -15.19
CA HIS A 93 -10.03 -5.75 -14.21
C HIS A 93 -8.63 -5.78 -14.83
N VAL A 94 -8.47 -6.47 -15.95
CA VAL A 94 -7.21 -6.51 -16.70
C VAL A 94 -6.86 -5.11 -17.22
N GLU A 95 -7.84 -4.34 -17.72
CA GLU A 95 -7.60 -2.97 -18.18
C GLU A 95 -7.21 -2.03 -17.03
N HIS A 96 -7.91 -2.10 -15.89
CA HIS A 96 -7.59 -1.32 -14.70
C HIS A 96 -6.19 -1.66 -14.16
N LEU A 97 -5.85 -2.95 -14.06
CA LEU A 97 -4.53 -3.38 -13.64
C LEU A 97 -3.45 -2.91 -14.61
N ARG A 98 -3.68 -2.98 -15.92
CA ARG A 98 -2.73 -2.47 -16.91
C ARG A 98 -2.46 -0.98 -16.71
N ALA A 99 -3.50 -0.17 -16.49
CA ALA A 99 -3.35 1.25 -16.24
C ALA A 99 -2.59 1.56 -14.93
N VAL A 100 -2.89 0.82 -13.86
CA VAL A 100 -2.20 0.95 -12.56
C VAL A 100 -0.73 0.54 -12.66
N LEU A 101 -0.44 -0.61 -13.27
CA LEU A 101 0.93 -1.10 -13.44
C LEU A 101 1.75 -0.20 -14.38
N GLU A 102 1.12 0.38 -15.40
CA GLU A 102 1.77 1.37 -16.26
C GLU A 102 2.12 2.64 -15.48
N CYS A 103 1.19 3.15 -14.65
CA CYS A 103 1.47 4.27 -13.76
C CYS A 103 2.66 3.97 -12.82
N MET A 104 2.70 2.78 -12.23
CA MET A 104 3.83 2.33 -11.41
C MET A 104 5.13 2.31 -12.22
N ARG A 105 5.11 1.71 -13.42
CA ARG A 105 6.27 1.57 -14.29
C ARG A 105 6.84 2.93 -14.71
N THR A 106 6.00 3.88 -15.12
CA THR A 106 6.42 5.23 -15.50
C THR A 106 7.07 5.97 -14.34
N ASN A 107 6.55 5.78 -13.12
CA ASN A 107 7.04 6.46 -11.92
C ASN A 107 8.10 5.66 -11.16
N LYS A 108 8.56 4.52 -11.70
CA LYS A 108 9.55 3.62 -11.08
C LYS A 108 9.13 3.18 -9.67
N LEU A 109 7.83 2.90 -9.51
CA LEU A 109 7.31 2.24 -8.32
C LEU A 109 7.35 0.72 -8.49
N TYR A 110 7.90 0.02 -7.51
CA TYR A 110 8.12 -1.42 -7.55
C TYR A 110 7.25 -2.13 -6.52
N GLY A 111 6.55 -3.17 -6.95
CA GLY A 111 5.67 -3.98 -6.10
C GLY A 111 6.34 -5.26 -5.62
N ASN A 112 5.99 -5.70 -4.41
CA ASN A 112 6.41 -6.96 -3.81
C ASN A 112 5.52 -8.08 -4.33
N LEU A 113 5.99 -8.82 -5.33
CA LEU A 113 5.18 -9.84 -5.99
C LEU A 113 4.63 -10.89 -5.02
N ASP A 114 5.39 -11.27 -4.00
CA ASP A 114 4.99 -12.30 -3.03
C ASP A 114 3.85 -11.86 -2.11
N LYS A 115 3.66 -10.54 -1.97
CA LYS A 115 2.58 -9.94 -1.16
C LYS A 115 1.41 -9.43 -2.01
N CYS A 116 1.59 -9.31 -3.32
CA CYS A 116 0.54 -8.90 -4.23
C CYS A 116 -0.51 -10.02 -4.39
N VAL A 117 -1.78 -9.63 -4.46
CA VAL A 117 -2.91 -10.50 -4.76
C VAL A 117 -3.59 -9.98 -6.02
N PHE A 118 -3.85 -10.85 -6.99
CA PHE A 118 -4.44 -10.47 -8.27
C PHE A 118 -5.77 -11.18 -8.52
N GLY A 119 -6.80 -10.42 -8.91
CA GLY A 119 -8.06 -10.94 -9.42
C GLY A 119 -8.82 -11.86 -8.45
N ALA A 120 -8.78 -11.57 -7.15
CA ALA A 120 -9.47 -12.35 -6.12
C ALA A 120 -10.87 -11.80 -5.83
N GLU A 121 -11.76 -12.64 -5.30
CA GLU A 121 -13.10 -12.22 -4.86
C GLU A 121 -13.10 -11.50 -3.51
N GLU A 122 -12.07 -11.75 -2.70
CA GLU A 122 -11.82 -11.14 -1.40
C GLU A 122 -10.30 -10.91 -1.27
N ILE A 123 -9.91 -9.74 -0.75
CA ILE A 123 -8.51 -9.38 -0.50
C ILE A 123 -8.34 -8.82 0.92
N PRO A 124 -7.14 -8.92 1.52
CA PRO A 124 -6.82 -8.16 2.71
C PRO A 124 -6.87 -6.65 2.40
N PHE A 125 -7.45 -5.87 3.31
CA PHE A 125 -7.61 -4.43 3.20
C PHE A 125 -7.55 -3.79 4.59
N LEU A 126 -6.48 -3.07 4.89
CA LEU A 126 -6.31 -2.29 6.13
C LEU A 126 -6.62 -3.07 7.42
N GLY A 127 -6.22 -4.34 7.47
CA GLY A 127 -6.48 -5.21 8.63
C GLY A 127 -7.87 -5.83 8.70
N CYS A 128 -8.67 -5.66 7.65
CA CYS A 128 -9.91 -6.38 7.38
C CYS A 128 -9.75 -7.18 6.09
N PHE A 129 -10.81 -7.87 5.69
CA PHE A 129 -10.99 -8.43 4.36
C PHE A 129 -12.11 -7.66 3.66
N ILE A 130 -11.91 -7.32 2.40
CA ILE A 130 -12.94 -6.74 1.54
C ILE A 130 -13.22 -7.69 0.38
N GLY A 131 -14.50 -7.95 0.13
CA GLY A 131 -14.92 -8.76 -1.00
C GLY A 131 -16.35 -8.44 -1.44
N LYS A 132 -16.94 -9.33 -2.25
CA LYS A 132 -18.31 -9.19 -2.79
C LYS A 132 -19.37 -8.88 -1.73
N ARG A 133 -19.21 -9.42 -0.51
CA ARG A 133 -20.15 -9.27 0.61
C ARG A 133 -19.89 -8.03 1.49
N GLY A 134 -18.93 -7.18 1.10
CA GLY A 134 -18.51 -6.01 1.86
C GLY A 134 -17.26 -6.25 2.70
N LEU A 135 -17.13 -5.47 3.78
CA LEU A 135 -16.00 -5.53 4.72
C LEU A 135 -16.28 -6.56 5.81
N ARG A 136 -15.26 -7.38 6.11
CA ARG A 136 -15.27 -8.40 7.15
C ARG A 136 -14.01 -8.25 8.00
N ALA A 137 -14.13 -8.28 9.32
CA ALA A 137 -12.97 -8.25 10.20
C ALA A 137 -12.08 -9.48 10.00
N ASP A 138 -10.76 -9.31 10.14
CA ASP A 138 -9.81 -10.42 10.14
C ASP A 138 -10.06 -11.32 11.38
N PRO A 139 -10.44 -12.59 11.20
CA PRO A 139 -10.69 -13.51 12.31
C PRO A 139 -9.49 -13.66 13.24
N ALA A 140 -8.25 -13.57 12.71
CA ALA A 140 -7.05 -13.64 13.52
C ALA A 140 -6.92 -12.43 14.45
N LYS A 141 -7.22 -11.22 13.95
CA LYS A 141 -7.23 -10.00 14.78
C LYS A 141 -8.36 -10.01 15.80
N VAL A 142 -9.54 -10.49 15.42
CA VAL A 142 -10.67 -10.66 16.35
C VAL A 142 -10.30 -11.63 17.46
N LYS A 143 -9.72 -12.79 17.11
CA LYS A 143 -9.28 -13.80 18.07
C LYS A 143 -8.26 -13.23 19.05
N ALA A 144 -7.27 -12.48 18.58
CA ALA A 144 -6.25 -11.85 19.43
C ALA A 144 -6.85 -10.88 20.46
N ILE A 145 -7.95 -10.19 20.12
CA ILE A 145 -8.66 -9.30 21.06
C ILE A 145 -9.49 -10.12 22.06
N VAL A 146 -10.23 -11.12 21.57
CA VAL A 146 -11.10 -11.97 22.41
C VAL A 146 -10.31 -12.78 23.43
N GLU A 147 -9.13 -13.29 23.04
CA GLU A 147 -8.26 -14.10 23.90
C GLU A 147 -7.34 -13.25 24.78
N ARG A 148 -7.39 -11.91 24.66
CA ARG A 148 -6.55 -11.03 25.48
C ARG A 148 -6.94 -11.19 26.95
N PRO A 149 -5.97 -11.43 27.86
CA PRO A 149 -6.26 -11.52 29.29
C PRO A 149 -6.80 -10.19 29.83
N VAL A 150 -7.64 -10.27 30.85
CA VAL A 150 -8.16 -9.08 31.54
C VAL A 150 -6.98 -8.26 32.09
N PRO A 151 -6.86 -6.98 31.74
CA PRO A 151 -5.77 -6.12 32.22
C PRO A 151 -5.70 -6.14 33.76
N LYS A 152 -4.50 -6.34 34.33
CA LYS A 152 -4.31 -6.38 35.79
C LYS A 152 -3.74 -5.08 36.35
N ASN A 153 -3.24 -4.20 35.49
CA ASN A 153 -2.65 -2.92 35.87
C ASN A 153 -2.79 -1.91 34.71
N GLN A 154 -2.43 -0.64 34.94
CA GLN A 154 -2.56 0.44 33.94
C GLN A 154 -1.68 0.29 32.68
N LYS A 155 -0.63 -0.55 32.71
CA LYS A 155 0.23 -0.83 31.56
C LYS A 155 -0.29 -1.99 30.70
N ASP A 156 -1.20 -2.80 31.23
CA ASP A 156 -1.83 -3.94 30.54
C ASP A 156 -3.05 -3.52 29.71
#